data_AF-A0A6N8W0G2-F1
#
_entry.id   AF-A0A6N8W0G2-F1
#
_cell.length_a   1.000
_cell.length_b   1.000
_cell.length_c   1.000
_cell.angle_alpha   90.00
_cell.angle_beta   90.00
_cell.angle_gamma   90.00
#
_symmetry.space_group_name_H-M   'P 1'
#
loop_
_entity.id
_entity.type
_entity.pdbx_description
1 polymer ?
#
loop_
_entity_poly.entity_id
_entity_poly.type
_entity_poly.pdbx_seq_one_letter_code
_entity_poly.pdbx_strand_id
1 'polypeptide(L)'
;MTLHHSDPEMGPPRGHYVFVDGPSIDGTLGRVIGQPPGPDTRPDWRRLEAFVKQHGGPAPYSATFVFWAPGQQGFMHFLRTSGFMIALGDRFTPGQSCADLIRERIERLNSTADDEQAWQVIVGTHNSELISELPELASQAERITVFGFTEFLPDAPELEDLIDFYDIEDDAQLFRTALPRVEFDDEVDEPAVFDPDVAYQPALVRPPAPERQVVPRTFAPRPQGEERDFYLIVDGRSIEKELGEILGEKPNPGTRPDWGTVLDFARSQTNSADGEVKALFVHIAPGHAGFRRALKDLGYTSSPVRLDDTQPMRPVVEEFICGLLGARLFRGESGVDPAPDIMVIGHGQAMFDALSDIPNRGQRLCALGFPERMPLVESYPRIEQLDLERDAQAFGAELPREFGVDVDNFDPDEELSKLF
;
A
#
# COMPACT_ATOMS: atom_id res chain seq x y z
N MET A 1 33.53 -1.84 39.03
CA MET A 1 33.16 -3.26 38.95
C MET A 1 32.55 -3.43 37.56
N THR A 2 33.29 -4.12 36.67
CA THR A 2 32.87 -4.75 35.40
C THR A 2 31.95 -3.93 34.48
N LEU A 3 32.46 -3.18 33.49
CA LEU A 3 32.90 -3.64 32.15
C LEU A 3 31.88 -4.55 31.43
N HIS A 4 31.24 -4.00 30.39
CA HIS A 4 31.43 -4.51 29.03
C HIS A 4 31.27 -3.39 28.00
N HIS A 5 32.41 -3.05 27.39
CA HIS A 5 32.52 -2.48 26.05
C HIS A 5 32.84 -3.65 25.10
N SER A 6 32.31 -3.59 23.88
CA SER A 6 32.61 -4.31 22.62
C SER A 6 31.30 -4.47 21.85
N ASP A 7 31.18 -4.35 20.53
CA ASP A 7 32.05 -3.91 19.42
C ASP A 7 31.17 -3.93 18.13
N PRO A 8 31.60 -3.33 17.00
CA PRO A 8 30.92 -3.37 15.70
C PRO A 8 31.16 -4.70 14.94
N GLU A 9 31.13 -5.84 15.64
CA GLU A 9 31.56 -7.16 15.15
C GLU A 9 30.50 -8.25 15.40
N MET A 10 29.27 -8.05 14.93
CA MET A 10 28.27 -9.12 14.91
C MET A 10 28.06 -9.56 13.47
N GLY A 11 28.67 -10.69 13.11
CA GLY A 11 28.39 -11.40 11.86
C GLY A 11 26.89 -11.73 11.72
N PRO A 12 26.41 -12.01 10.50
CA PRO A 12 24.99 -12.17 10.26
C PRO A 12 24.41 -13.34 11.07
N PRO A 13 23.16 -13.24 11.56
CA PRO A 13 22.59 -14.24 12.47
C PRO A 13 22.48 -15.61 11.80
N ARG A 14 22.76 -16.69 12.56
CA ARG A 14 22.55 -18.08 12.14
C ARG A 14 21.16 -18.27 11.52
N GLY A 15 21.07 -18.75 10.27
CA GLY A 15 19.77 -18.89 9.63
C GLY A 15 19.77 -19.13 8.11
N HIS A 16 18.57 -19.16 7.55
CA HIS A 16 18.33 -19.31 6.10
C HIS A 16 18.16 -17.94 5.45
N TYR A 17 18.80 -17.71 4.30
CA TYR A 17 18.65 -16.47 3.54
C TYR A 17 17.81 -16.73 2.31
N VAL A 18 16.66 -16.08 2.25
CA VAL A 18 15.71 -16.22 1.15
C VAL A 18 15.77 -14.97 0.28
N PHE A 19 15.92 -15.15 -1.02
CA PHE A 19 15.90 -14.09 -2.02
C PHE A 19 14.80 -14.36 -3.04
N VAL A 20 13.89 -13.41 -3.25
CA VAL A 20 12.84 -13.55 -4.26
C VAL A 20 13.04 -12.50 -5.35
N ASP A 21 13.25 -12.97 -6.57
CA ASP A 21 13.29 -12.17 -7.79
C ASP A 21 11.87 -11.90 -8.27
N GLY A 22 11.28 -10.83 -7.72
CA GLY A 22 9.88 -10.47 -7.97
C GLY A 22 9.52 -10.35 -9.45
N PRO A 23 10.26 -9.59 -10.28
CA PRO A 23 9.94 -9.44 -11.70
C PRO A 23 10.07 -10.73 -12.49
N SER A 24 11.01 -11.61 -12.11
CA SER A 24 11.18 -12.93 -12.73
C SER A 24 9.99 -13.84 -12.43
N ILE A 25 9.60 -13.94 -11.16
CA ILE A 25 8.43 -14.73 -10.73
C ILE A 25 7.11 -14.16 -11.33
N ASP A 26 6.86 -12.86 -11.19
CA ASP A 26 5.64 -12.22 -11.72
C ASP A 26 5.58 -12.31 -13.25
N GLY A 27 6.73 -12.17 -13.92
CA GLY A 27 6.85 -12.29 -15.36
C GLY A 27 6.51 -13.68 -15.87
N THR A 28 7.00 -14.73 -15.20
CA THR A 28 6.70 -16.13 -15.53
C THR A 28 5.26 -16.48 -15.19
N LEU A 29 4.77 -16.09 -14.01
CA LEU A 29 3.37 -16.27 -13.61
C LEU A 29 2.42 -15.65 -14.63
N GLY A 30 2.75 -14.46 -15.14
CA GLY A 30 1.93 -13.80 -16.17
C GLY A 30 1.84 -14.60 -17.48
N ARG A 31 2.85 -15.41 -17.81
CA ARG A 31 2.81 -16.34 -18.95
C ARG A 31 1.93 -17.56 -18.65
N VAL A 32 2.02 -18.10 -17.43
CA VAL A 32 1.19 -19.23 -16.97
C VAL A 32 -0.30 -18.87 -17.01
N ILE A 33 -0.68 -17.70 -16.49
CA ILE A 33 -2.09 -17.29 -16.43
C ILE A 33 -2.56 -16.49 -17.66
N GLY A 34 -1.66 -16.19 -18.61
CA GLY A 34 -1.96 -15.47 -19.85
C GLY A 34 -2.25 -13.97 -19.71
N GLN A 35 -2.00 -13.38 -18.55
CA GLN A 35 -2.21 -11.95 -18.26
C GLN A 35 -1.27 -11.49 -17.13
N PRO A 36 -0.96 -10.18 -17.00
CA PRO A 36 -0.18 -9.68 -15.87
C PRO A 36 -0.83 -10.05 -14.51
N PRO A 37 -0.04 -10.52 -13.53
CA PRO A 37 -0.59 -11.00 -12.26
C PRO A 37 -1.19 -9.86 -11.43
N GLY A 38 -2.40 -10.09 -10.93
CA GLY A 38 -3.07 -9.24 -9.93
C GLY A 38 -2.89 -9.77 -8.50
N PRO A 39 -3.40 -9.04 -7.49
CA PRO A 39 -3.26 -9.42 -6.08
C PRO A 39 -3.79 -10.84 -5.76
N ASP A 40 -4.90 -11.23 -6.37
CA ASP A 40 -5.55 -12.53 -6.12
C ASP A 40 -4.86 -13.70 -6.84
N THR A 41 -4.05 -13.42 -7.87
CA THR A 41 -3.35 -14.44 -8.65
C THR A 41 -1.89 -14.60 -8.26
N ARG A 42 -1.33 -13.66 -7.48
CA ARG A 42 0.06 -13.71 -7.00
C ARG A 42 0.23 -14.80 -5.91
N PRO A 43 1.47 -15.28 -5.69
CA PRO A 43 1.75 -16.16 -4.57
C PRO A 43 1.37 -15.51 -3.23
N ASP A 44 0.75 -16.28 -2.33
CA ASP A 44 0.53 -15.90 -0.94
C ASP A 44 1.83 -16.08 -0.16
N TRP A 45 2.68 -15.05 -0.22
CA TRP A 45 4.01 -15.06 0.40
C TRP A 45 4.02 -15.32 1.91
N ARG A 46 2.87 -15.21 2.61
CA ARG A 46 2.73 -15.65 4.01
C ARG A 46 2.97 -17.14 4.20
N ARG A 47 2.80 -17.94 3.15
CA ARG A 47 3.01 -19.39 3.16
C ARG A 47 4.48 -19.79 2.99
N LEU A 48 5.36 -18.87 2.57
CA LEU A 48 6.76 -19.18 2.31
C LEU A 48 7.50 -19.67 3.56
N GLU A 49 7.11 -19.20 4.75
CA GLU A 49 7.69 -19.67 6.01
C GLU A 49 7.56 -21.19 6.19
N ALA A 50 6.42 -21.76 5.81
CA ALA A 50 6.18 -23.20 5.95
C ALA A 50 7.14 -24.00 5.06
N PHE A 51 7.28 -23.58 3.79
CA PHE A 51 8.24 -24.16 2.86
C PHE A 51 9.68 -24.06 3.37
N VAL A 52 10.11 -22.88 3.82
CA VAL A 52 11.47 -22.66 4.35
C VAL A 52 11.73 -23.55 5.57
N LYS A 53 10.75 -23.72 6.47
CA LYS A 53 10.90 -24.60 7.64
C LYS A 53 10.95 -26.07 7.26
N GLN A 54 10.16 -26.48 6.27
CA GLN A 54 10.11 -27.86 5.80
C GLN A 54 11.42 -28.28 5.13
N HIS A 55 11.98 -27.43 4.25
CA HIS A 55 13.12 -27.77 3.42
C HIS A 55 14.46 -27.27 3.98
N GLY A 56 14.46 -26.17 4.73
CA GLY A 56 15.64 -25.63 5.40
C GLY A 56 15.80 -26.04 6.87
N GLY A 57 14.72 -26.45 7.55
CA GLY A 57 14.75 -26.78 8.97
C GLY A 57 14.48 -25.59 9.90
N PRO A 58 14.50 -25.77 11.23
CA PRO A 58 13.89 -24.85 12.20
C PRO A 58 14.72 -23.59 12.54
N ALA A 59 15.78 -23.30 11.77
CA ALA A 59 16.61 -22.11 12.00
C ALA A 59 15.84 -20.82 11.65
N PRO A 60 16.18 -19.66 12.26
CA PRO A 60 15.66 -18.36 11.85
C PRO A 60 15.91 -18.15 10.35
N TYR A 61 15.04 -17.42 9.65
CA TYR A 61 15.29 -17.04 8.26
C TYR A 61 15.12 -15.54 8.05
N SER A 62 15.85 -15.01 7.07
CA SER A 62 15.73 -13.65 6.58
C SER A 62 15.31 -13.70 5.13
N ALA A 63 14.15 -13.11 4.81
CA ALA A 63 13.65 -13.07 3.45
C ALA A 63 13.75 -11.67 2.85
N THR A 64 14.35 -11.59 1.66
CA THR A 64 14.49 -10.37 0.88
C THR A 64 13.72 -10.53 -0.43
N PHE A 65 12.75 -9.66 -0.65
CA PHE A 65 12.04 -9.54 -1.91
C PHE A 65 12.69 -8.43 -2.74
N VAL A 66 13.20 -8.77 -3.91
CA VAL A 66 13.83 -7.81 -4.84
C VAL A 66 12.85 -7.51 -5.96
N PHE A 67 12.46 -6.24 -6.12
CA PHE A 67 11.40 -5.87 -7.04
C PHE A 67 11.55 -4.46 -7.62
N TRP A 68 11.11 -4.30 -8.86
CA TRP A 68 11.00 -3.03 -9.57
C TRP A 68 9.52 -2.65 -9.70
N ALA A 69 8.98 -1.83 -8.79
CA ALA A 69 7.73 -1.15 -9.09
C ALA A 69 7.49 0.11 -8.24
N PRO A 70 7.74 1.29 -8.80
CA PRO A 70 7.08 2.50 -8.36
C PRO A 70 5.55 2.30 -8.45
N GLY A 71 4.82 2.52 -7.36
CA GLY A 71 3.35 2.51 -7.36
C GLY A 71 2.66 1.18 -7.01
N GLN A 72 3.38 0.17 -6.51
CA GLN A 72 2.79 -1.11 -6.01
C GLN A 72 2.79 -1.16 -4.46
N GLN A 73 2.35 -0.09 -3.80
CA GLN A 73 2.48 0.08 -2.34
C GLN A 73 1.70 -0.97 -1.54
N GLY A 74 0.52 -1.39 -2.00
CA GLY A 74 -0.24 -2.47 -1.36
C GLY A 74 0.51 -3.81 -1.38
N PHE A 75 1.22 -4.11 -2.47
CA PHE A 75 2.05 -5.31 -2.57
C PHE A 75 3.30 -5.20 -1.69
N MET A 76 3.93 -4.02 -1.62
CA MET A 76 5.05 -3.78 -0.69
C MET A 76 4.61 -3.90 0.77
N HIS A 77 3.46 -3.37 1.14
CA HIS A 77 2.91 -3.54 2.48
C HIS A 77 2.60 -5.01 2.79
N PHE A 78 1.99 -5.73 1.85
CA PHE A 78 1.78 -7.17 1.96
C PHE A 78 3.10 -7.93 2.19
N LEU A 79 4.15 -7.63 1.43
CA LEU A 79 5.47 -8.24 1.60
C LEU A 79 6.08 -7.91 2.97
N ARG A 80 6.07 -6.64 3.41
CA ARG A 80 6.57 -6.23 4.74
C ARG A 80 5.81 -6.93 5.87
N THR A 81 4.49 -6.98 5.79
CA THR A 81 3.64 -7.66 6.79
C THR A 81 3.76 -9.18 6.76
N SER A 82 4.19 -9.74 5.63
CA SER A 82 4.55 -11.16 5.50
C SER A 82 5.98 -11.46 5.95
N GLY A 83 6.72 -10.47 6.49
CA GLY A 83 8.06 -10.65 7.05
C GLY A 83 9.21 -10.45 6.07
N PHE A 84 8.96 -9.92 4.86
CA PHE A 84 10.02 -9.67 3.89
C PHE A 84 10.68 -8.30 4.09
N MET A 85 12.01 -8.28 3.99
CA MET A 85 12.76 -7.09 3.62
C MET A 85 12.54 -6.80 2.14
N ILE A 86 12.37 -5.54 1.76
CA ILE A 86 12.15 -5.15 0.36
C ILE A 86 13.36 -4.39 -0.15
N ALA A 87 13.95 -4.89 -1.24
CA ALA A 87 14.95 -4.18 -2.02
C ALA A 87 14.28 -3.57 -3.26
N LEU A 88 14.19 -2.24 -3.30
CA LEU A 88 13.51 -1.49 -4.36
C LEU A 88 14.46 -1.08 -5.47
N GLY A 89 14.14 -1.52 -6.69
CA GLY A 89 14.87 -1.27 -7.92
C GLY A 89 15.25 0.20 -8.20
N ASP A 90 14.38 1.14 -7.85
CA ASP A 90 14.43 2.54 -8.29
C ASP A 90 15.48 3.42 -7.58
N ARG A 91 16.15 2.91 -6.56
CA ARG A 91 17.30 3.55 -5.91
C ARG A 91 18.66 3.11 -6.49
N PHE A 92 18.68 2.36 -7.59
CA PHE A 92 19.89 1.73 -8.11
C PHE A 92 20.47 2.36 -9.38
N THR A 93 21.73 2.01 -9.64
CA THR A 93 22.50 2.42 -10.81
C THR A 93 21.70 2.13 -12.09
N PRO A 94 21.60 3.08 -13.04
CA PRO A 94 20.87 2.86 -14.29
C PRO A 94 21.32 1.57 -14.99
N GLY A 95 20.39 0.63 -15.17
CA GLY A 95 20.63 -0.64 -15.87
C GLY A 95 20.88 -1.86 -14.97
N GLN A 96 20.86 -1.73 -13.64
CA GLN A 96 21.02 -2.86 -12.72
C GLN A 96 19.74 -3.72 -12.64
N SER A 97 19.87 -5.03 -12.81
CA SER A 97 18.75 -5.99 -12.74
C SER A 97 18.47 -6.45 -11.29
N CYS A 98 17.29 -7.04 -11.04
CA CYS A 98 17.01 -7.68 -9.74
C CYS A 98 17.98 -8.83 -9.44
N ALA A 99 18.37 -9.59 -10.46
CA ALA A 99 19.34 -10.67 -10.32
C ALA A 99 20.72 -10.16 -9.88
N ASP A 100 21.18 -9.03 -10.43
CA ASP A 100 22.45 -8.40 -10.01
C ASP A 100 22.45 -8.05 -8.52
N LEU A 101 21.32 -7.59 -8.00
CA LEU A 101 21.19 -7.25 -6.57
C LEU A 101 21.18 -8.48 -5.68
N ILE A 102 20.54 -9.56 -6.12
CA ILE A 102 20.57 -10.84 -5.41
C ILE A 102 22.02 -11.35 -5.38
N ARG A 103 22.73 -11.28 -6.51
CA ARG A 103 24.16 -11.62 -6.60
C ARG A 103 25.00 -10.86 -5.57
N GLU A 104 24.95 -9.53 -5.58
CA GLU A 104 25.70 -8.68 -4.64
C GLU A 104 25.38 -9.02 -3.18
N ARG A 105 24.13 -9.40 -2.89
CA ARG A 105 23.70 -9.72 -1.53
C ARG A 105 24.23 -11.08 -1.06
N ILE A 106 24.25 -12.07 -1.94
CA ILE A 106 24.86 -13.39 -1.69
C ILE A 106 26.38 -13.23 -1.53
N GLU A 107 27.04 -12.49 -2.41
CA GLU A 107 28.48 -12.21 -2.31
C GLU A 107 28.85 -11.54 -0.97
N ARG A 108 28.02 -10.58 -0.53
CA ARG A 108 28.21 -9.94 0.78
C ARG A 108 28.02 -10.93 1.92
N LEU A 109 27.05 -11.84 1.84
CA LEU A 109 26.87 -12.91 2.83
C LEU A 109 28.13 -13.77 2.92
N ASN A 110 28.65 -14.28 1.79
CA ASN A 110 29.92 -15.02 1.79
C ASN A 110 31.11 -14.25 2.36
N SER A 111 31.21 -12.95 2.06
CA SER A 111 32.33 -12.13 2.57
C SER A 111 32.29 -11.89 4.08
N THR A 112 31.15 -12.14 4.71
CA THR A 112 30.91 -11.89 6.14
C THR A 112 30.58 -13.15 6.95
N ALA A 113 30.44 -14.29 6.27
CA ALA A 113 30.24 -15.58 6.91
C ALA A 113 31.56 -16.08 7.51
N ASP A 114 31.45 -16.70 8.68
CA ASP A 114 32.55 -17.41 9.34
C ASP A 114 32.56 -18.86 8.83
N ASP A 115 33.75 -19.45 8.65
CA ASP A 115 33.94 -20.78 8.06
C ASP A 115 33.25 -21.90 8.88
N GLU A 116 32.95 -21.64 10.16
CA GLU A 116 32.25 -22.58 11.05
C GLU A 116 30.71 -22.41 11.07
N GLN A 117 30.15 -21.47 10.30
CA GLN A 117 28.73 -21.14 10.34
C GLN A 117 27.96 -21.83 9.21
N ALA A 118 27.03 -22.72 9.57
CA ALA A 118 26.11 -23.35 8.62
C ALA A 118 24.91 -22.44 8.31
N TRP A 119 24.69 -22.17 7.02
CA TRP A 119 23.58 -21.36 6.51
C TRP A 119 23.15 -21.87 5.12
N GLN A 120 21.92 -21.55 4.73
CA GLN A 120 21.34 -21.98 3.46
C GLN A 120 20.91 -20.77 2.63
N VAL A 121 20.99 -20.92 1.30
CA VAL A 121 20.47 -19.95 0.34
C VAL A 121 19.24 -20.53 -0.34
N ILE A 122 18.14 -19.80 -0.28
CA ILE A 122 16.90 -20.15 -0.96
C ILE A 122 16.57 -19.03 -1.93
N VAL A 123 16.46 -19.32 -3.23
CA VAL A 123 16.21 -18.30 -4.26
C VAL A 123 14.95 -18.61 -5.05
N GLY A 124 13.97 -17.71 -5.00
CA GLY A 124 12.80 -17.75 -5.88
C GLY A 124 13.08 -16.97 -7.17
N THR A 125 13.37 -17.64 -8.29
CA THR A 125 13.68 -16.97 -9.57
C THR A 125 13.51 -17.90 -10.78
N HIS A 126 13.25 -17.31 -11.95
CA HIS A 126 13.37 -17.93 -13.28
C HIS A 126 14.53 -17.37 -14.10
N ASN A 127 15.46 -16.64 -13.48
CA ASN A 127 16.62 -16.10 -14.18
C ASN A 127 17.70 -17.20 -14.34
N SER A 128 17.86 -17.72 -15.56
CA SER A 128 18.79 -18.81 -15.86
C SER A 128 20.25 -18.45 -15.61
N GLU A 129 20.65 -17.19 -15.85
CA GLU A 129 22.02 -16.73 -15.61
C GLU A 129 22.33 -16.77 -14.10
N LEU A 130 21.46 -16.19 -13.28
CA LEU A 130 21.59 -16.25 -11.81
C LEU A 130 21.63 -17.69 -11.31
N ILE A 131 20.71 -18.55 -11.76
CA ILE A 131 20.66 -19.97 -11.33
C ILE A 131 21.98 -20.68 -11.64
N SER A 132 22.54 -20.48 -12.84
CA SER A 132 23.80 -21.12 -13.23
C SER A 132 25.01 -20.69 -12.39
N GLU A 133 24.97 -19.49 -11.82
CA GLU A 133 26.05 -18.93 -11.01
C GLU A 133 25.94 -19.28 -9.52
N LEU A 134 24.76 -19.69 -9.04
CA LEU A 134 24.51 -19.93 -7.61
C LEU A 134 25.53 -20.87 -6.94
N PRO A 135 25.97 -22.00 -7.55
CA PRO A 135 26.91 -22.90 -6.90
C PRO A 135 28.27 -22.25 -6.57
N GLU A 136 28.73 -21.33 -7.44
CA GLU A 136 29.95 -20.57 -7.19
C GLU A 136 29.67 -19.40 -6.24
N LEU A 137 28.59 -18.65 -6.50
CA LEU A 137 28.19 -17.47 -5.74
C LEU A 137 27.87 -17.78 -4.28
N ALA A 138 27.27 -18.92 -3.98
CA ALA A 138 26.91 -19.36 -2.63
C ALA A 138 27.76 -20.56 -2.18
N SER A 139 29.03 -20.61 -2.61
CA SER A 139 29.96 -21.73 -2.32
C SER A 139 30.21 -22.02 -0.84
N GLN A 140 29.92 -21.07 0.06
CA GLN A 140 30.01 -21.25 1.50
C GLN A 140 28.67 -21.66 2.15
N ALA A 141 27.57 -21.69 1.39
CA ALA A 141 26.29 -22.18 1.87
C ALA A 141 26.33 -23.71 1.99
N GLU A 142 25.74 -24.24 3.05
CA GLU A 142 25.59 -25.69 3.25
C GLU A 142 24.65 -26.29 2.20
N ARG A 143 23.65 -25.52 1.78
CA ARG A 143 22.62 -25.93 0.84
C ARG A 143 22.12 -24.74 0.02
N ILE A 144 21.91 -24.99 -1.26
CA ILE A 144 21.31 -24.04 -2.20
C ILE A 144 19.99 -24.63 -2.67
N THR A 145 18.93 -23.84 -2.55
CA THR A 145 17.59 -24.21 -2.98
C THR A 145 17.07 -23.16 -3.94
N VAL A 146 16.48 -23.60 -5.05
CA VAL A 146 15.79 -22.73 -6.00
C VAL A 146 14.34 -23.15 -6.07
N PHE A 147 13.42 -22.18 -6.06
CA PHE A 147 12.01 -22.46 -6.31
C PHE A 147 11.43 -21.58 -7.42
N GLY A 148 10.53 -22.15 -8.19
CA GLY A 148 9.88 -21.51 -9.33
C GLY A 148 8.93 -22.49 -10.01
N PHE A 149 8.23 -22.06 -11.06
CA PHE A 149 7.54 -22.99 -11.96
C PHE A 149 8.55 -23.92 -12.66
N THR A 150 8.47 -25.21 -12.39
CA THR A 150 9.44 -26.22 -12.85
C THR A 150 9.62 -26.24 -14.36
N GLU A 151 8.56 -26.05 -15.13
CA GLU A 151 8.58 -26.01 -16.60
C GLU A 151 9.31 -24.79 -17.20
N PHE A 152 9.68 -23.82 -16.35
CA PHE A 152 10.45 -22.64 -16.74
C PHE A 152 11.84 -22.59 -16.06
N LEU A 153 12.19 -23.59 -15.27
CA LEU A 153 13.54 -23.76 -14.74
C LEU A 153 14.48 -24.32 -15.83
N PRO A 154 15.78 -24.00 -15.79
CA PRO A 154 16.73 -24.51 -16.78
C PRO A 154 16.86 -26.03 -16.67
N ASP A 155 16.83 -26.72 -17.83
CA ASP A 155 17.21 -28.12 -17.94
C ASP A 155 18.73 -28.25 -17.83
N ALA A 156 19.21 -28.46 -16.60
CA ALA A 156 20.62 -28.41 -16.24
C ALA A 156 20.97 -29.57 -15.27
N PRO A 157 21.14 -30.80 -15.78
CA PRO A 157 21.43 -31.98 -14.96
C PRO A 157 22.74 -31.83 -14.17
N GLU A 158 23.69 -31.01 -14.64
CA GLU A 158 24.91 -30.67 -13.92
C GLU A 158 24.66 -29.89 -12.61
N LEU A 159 23.49 -29.26 -12.46
CA LEU A 159 23.12 -28.50 -11.27
C LEU A 159 22.30 -29.32 -10.25
N GLU A 160 21.76 -30.48 -10.63
CA GLU A 160 20.88 -31.29 -9.77
C GLU A 160 21.59 -31.77 -8.49
N ASP A 161 22.89 -32.03 -8.56
CA ASP A 161 23.70 -32.43 -7.39
C ASP A 161 24.11 -31.23 -6.50
N LEU A 162 23.89 -30.00 -6.97
CA LEU A 162 24.36 -28.76 -6.34
C LEU A 162 23.22 -27.85 -5.85
N ILE A 163 22.05 -27.94 -6.47
CA ILE A 163 20.89 -27.10 -6.22
C ILE A 163 19.66 -27.99 -6.11
N ASP A 164 18.91 -27.84 -5.01
CA ASP A 164 17.59 -28.44 -4.90
C ASP A 164 16.55 -27.55 -5.58
N PHE A 165 15.87 -28.08 -6.59
CA PHE A 165 14.79 -27.39 -7.28
C PHE A 165 13.43 -27.80 -6.73
N TYR A 166 12.55 -26.81 -6.50
CA TYR A 166 11.18 -27.02 -6.04
C TYR A 166 10.18 -26.23 -6.86
N ASP A 167 9.03 -26.85 -7.10
CA ASP A 167 7.90 -26.19 -7.74
C ASP A 167 7.25 -25.16 -6.79
N ILE A 168 7.01 -23.95 -7.30
CA ILE A 168 6.43 -22.86 -6.50
C ILE A 168 4.96 -23.11 -6.10
N GLU A 169 4.23 -23.91 -6.88
CA GLU A 169 2.83 -24.25 -6.61
C GLU A 169 2.71 -25.56 -5.87
N ASP A 170 3.35 -26.63 -6.34
CA ASP A 170 3.13 -27.97 -5.80
C ASP A 170 3.94 -28.22 -4.53
N ASP A 171 5.24 -27.89 -4.56
CA ASP A 171 6.13 -28.11 -3.42
C ASP A 171 6.05 -26.98 -2.39
N ALA A 172 6.13 -25.72 -2.86
CA ALA A 172 6.10 -24.56 -1.98
C ALA A 172 4.69 -24.12 -1.57
N GLN A 173 3.64 -24.62 -2.27
CA GLN A 173 2.22 -24.40 -1.93
C GLN A 173 1.83 -22.92 -1.76
N LEU A 174 2.49 -22.03 -2.50
CA LEU A 174 2.28 -20.60 -2.32
C LEU A 174 0.95 -20.11 -2.89
N PHE A 175 0.25 -20.90 -3.71
CA PHE A 175 -1.02 -20.50 -4.32
C PHE A 175 -2.25 -21.04 -3.57
N ARG A 176 -3.28 -20.21 -3.46
CA ARG A 176 -4.55 -20.57 -2.79
C ARG A 176 -5.48 -21.40 -3.68
N THR A 177 -5.30 -21.29 -4.99
CA THR A 177 -6.09 -21.96 -6.01
C THR A 177 -5.15 -22.50 -7.06
N ALA A 178 -5.43 -23.69 -7.57
CA ALA A 178 -4.68 -24.30 -8.65
C ALA A 178 -4.63 -23.36 -9.87
N LEU A 179 -3.44 -23.19 -10.42
CA LEU A 179 -3.18 -22.40 -11.61
C LEU A 179 -3.54 -23.20 -12.86
N PRO A 180 -3.91 -22.53 -13.97
CA PRO A 180 -4.24 -23.18 -15.22
C PRO A 180 -2.98 -23.66 -15.96
N ARG A 181 -2.24 -24.61 -15.36
CA ARG A 181 -1.01 -25.18 -15.92
C ARG A 181 -1.32 -26.32 -16.88
N VAL A 182 -0.41 -26.53 -17.83
CA VAL A 182 -0.44 -27.72 -18.70
C VAL A 182 0.29 -28.81 -17.93
N GLU A 183 -0.45 -29.77 -17.37
CA GLU A 183 0.14 -30.91 -16.66
C GLU A 183 1.04 -31.71 -17.63
N PHE A 184 2.34 -31.79 -17.31
CA PHE A 184 3.19 -32.87 -17.78
C PHE A 184 3.09 -33.96 -16.73
N ASP A 185 2.32 -35.00 -17.05
CA ASP A 185 1.99 -36.11 -16.18
C ASP A 185 3.25 -36.98 -15.97
N ASP A 186 3.99 -36.75 -14.89
CA ASP A 186 5.01 -37.67 -14.38
C ASP A 186 4.70 -37.96 -12.89
N GLU A 187 4.10 -39.13 -12.66
CA GLU A 187 3.82 -39.82 -11.39
C GLU A 187 4.66 -39.38 -10.17
N VAL A 188 4.05 -38.78 -9.12
CA VAL A 188 4.52 -38.93 -7.71
C VAL A 188 3.37 -38.80 -6.68
N ASP A 189 3.53 -39.56 -5.60
CA ASP A 189 2.76 -39.78 -4.37
C ASP A 189 1.92 -38.62 -3.76
N GLU A 190 0.84 -39.02 -3.07
CA GLU A 190 -0.13 -38.14 -2.39
C GLU A 190 0.52 -37.06 -1.50
N PRO A 191 0.20 -35.75 -1.67
CA PRO A 191 0.66 -34.72 -0.77
C PRO A 191 -0.09 -34.77 0.57
N ALA A 192 0.65 -34.56 1.66
CA ALA A 192 0.11 -34.52 3.01
C ALA A 192 -0.99 -33.46 3.15
N VAL A 193 -2.16 -33.87 3.66
CA VAL A 193 -3.33 -33.01 3.88
C VAL A 193 -3.00 -31.95 4.95
N PHE A 194 -3.00 -30.68 4.55
CA PHE A 194 -2.87 -29.52 5.43
C PHE A 194 -4.24 -29.09 5.99
N ASP A 195 -4.30 -28.83 7.30
CA ASP A 195 -5.48 -28.31 8.01
C ASP A 195 -5.35 -26.79 8.21
N PRO A 196 -6.16 -25.96 7.52
CA PRO A 196 -6.07 -24.50 7.58
C PRO A 196 -6.66 -23.87 8.85
N ASP A 197 -7.24 -24.66 9.77
CA ASP A 197 -7.95 -24.13 10.96
C ASP A 197 -7.10 -24.06 12.24
N VAL A 198 -5.77 -24.18 12.16
CA VAL A 198 -4.90 -23.90 13.31
C VAL A 198 -4.84 -22.39 13.54
N ALA A 199 -5.72 -21.91 14.43
CA ALA A 199 -5.88 -20.53 14.84
C ALA A 199 -4.54 -19.85 15.18
N TYR A 200 -4.21 -18.84 14.37
CA TYR A 200 -3.08 -17.93 14.53
C TYR A 200 -3.32 -16.95 15.69
N GLN A 201 -2.40 -16.93 16.66
CA GLN A 201 -2.18 -15.80 17.56
C GLN A 201 -0.69 -15.47 17.55
N PRO A 202 -0.26 -14.31 17.03
CA PRO A 202 1.13 -13.92 17.09
C PRO A 202 1.46 -13.45 18.51
N ALA A 203 2.51 -14.03 19.11
CA ALA A 203 3.21 -13.42 20.24
C ALA A 203 3.99 -12.21 19.72
N LEU A 204 3.32 -11.06 19.66
CA LEU A 204 3.91 -9.77 19.33
C LEU A 204 4.72 -9.25 20.53
N VAL A 205 6.02 -9.06 20.36
CA VAL A 205 6.73 -8.00 21.08
C VAL A 205 6.91 -6.87 20.07
N ARG A 206 6.01 -5.88 20.11
CA ARG A 206 6.23 -4.59 19.44
C ARG A 206 7.12 -3.73 20.36
N PRO A 207 8.22 -3.14 19.88
CA PRO A 207 8.73 -1.95 20.54
C PRO A 207 7.64 -0.86 20.47
N PRO A 208 7.47 -0.02 21.52
CA PRO A 208 6.51 1.08 21.46
C PRO A 208 6.91 2.03 20.33
N ALA A 209 6.00 2.25 19.39
CA ALA A 209 6.15 3.33 18.42
C ALA A 209 6.15 4.67 19.20
N PRO A 210 7.04 5.62 18.87
CA PRO A 210 6.96 6.94 19.47
C PRO A 210 5.61 7.57 19.10
N GLU A 211 4.89 8.09 20.10
CA GLU A 211 3.69 8.90 19.89
C GLU A 211 4.09 10.19 19.17
N ARG A 212 3.98 10.22 17.83
CA ARG A 212 4.00 11.48 17.09
C ARG A 212 2.73 12.26 17.43
N GLN A 213 2.84 13.29 18.27
CA GLN A 213 1.79 14.29 18.42
C GLN A 213 1.68 15.10 17.12
N VAL A 214 0.84 14.66 16.20
CA VAL A 214 0.42 15.47 15.05
C VAL A 214 -0.66 16.42 15.54
N VAL A 215 -0.38 17.72 15.60
CA VAL A 215 -1.41 18.74 15.85
C VAL A 215 -2.27 18.83 14.58
N PRO A 216 -3.58 18.56 14.63
CA PRO A 216 -4.44 18.63 13.45
C PRO A 216 -4.46 20.05 12.88
N ARG A 217 -4.25 20.19 11.57
CA ARG A 217 -4.38 21.48 10.90
C ARG A 217 -5.87 21.82 10.76
N THR A 218 -6.19 23.08 10.98
CA THR A 218 -7.56 23.59 10.83
C THR A 218 -7.64 24.49 9.62
N PHE A 219 -8.81 24.48 8.98
CA PHE A 219 -9.15 25.40 7.91
C PHE A 219 -8.92 26.84 8.37
N ALA A 220 -8.25 27.65 7.54
CA ALA A 220 -7.78 28.98 7.92
C ALA A 220 -8.85 29.79 8.68
N PRO A 221 -8.51 30.39 9.84
CA PRO A 221 -9.49 30.99 10.73
C PRO A 221 -10.24 32.13 10.03
N ARG A 222 -11.57 32.13 10.16
CA ARG A 222 -12.42 33.18 9.60
C ARG A 222 -12.10 34.54 10.26
N PRO A 223 -12.12 35.66 9.52
CA PRO A 223 -12.17 36.99 10.12
C PRO A 223 -13.34 37.08 11.12
N GLN A 224 -13.10 37.65 12.31
CA GLN A 224 -14.14 37.75 13.35
C GLN A 224 -15.35 38.55 12.84
N GLY A 225 -16.55 37.99 13.03
CA GLY A 225 -17.82 38.70 12.83
C GLY A 225 -18.60 38.38 11.55
N GLU A 226 -18.13 37.46 10.70
CA GLU A 226 -18.87 37.04 9.50
C GLU A 226 -19.46 35.64 9.68
N GLU A 227 -20.79 35.52 9.70
CA GLU A 227 -21.47 34.23 9.64
C GLU A 227 -21.71 33.86 8.18
N ARG A 228 -21.11 32.76 7.72
CA ARG A 228 -21.24 32.25 6.34
C ARG A 228 -21.70 30.81 6.38
N ASP A 229 -22.60 30.47 5.46
CA ASP A 229 -22.96 29.09 5.14
C ASP A 229 -21.70 28.24 4.88
N PHE A 230 -21.70 26.98 5.30
CA PHE A 230 -20.60 26.05 5.07
C PHE A 230 -21.10 24.81 4.33
N TYR A 231 -20.59 24.56 3.12
CA TYR A 231 -20.94 23.39 2.33
C TYR A 231 -19.83 22.34 2.41
N LEU A 232 -20.21 21.12 2.76
CA LEU A 232 -19.35 19.93 2.68
C LEU A 232 -19.85 19.05 1.54
N ILE A 233 -19.04 18.85 0.50
CA ILE A 233 -19.40 18.04 -0.68
C ILE A 233 -18.46 16.85 -0.78
N VAL A 234 -18.99 15.63 -0.77
CA VAL A 234 -18.21 14.40 -0.76
C VAL A 234 -18.34 13.65 -2.07
N ASP A 235 -17.20 13.43 -2.75
CA ASP A 235 -17.07 12.45 -3.82
C ASP A 235 -16.81 11.07 -3.21
N GLY A 236 -17.89 10.31 -3.00
CA GLY A 236 -17.79 8.95 -2.47
C GLY A 236 -17.06 7.98 -3.38
N ARG A 237 -17.01 8.22 -4.70
CA ARG A 237 -16.28 7.36 -5.65
C ARG A 237 -14.79 7.63 -5.55
N SER A 238 -14.39 8.90 -5.49
CA SER A 238 -12.99 9.29 -5.35
C SER A 238 -12.39 8.72 -4.05
N ILE A 239 -13.08 8.87 -2.92
CA ILE A 239 -12.60 8.31 -1.65
C ILE A 239 -12.53 6.77 -1.69
N GLU A 240 -13.57 6.08 -2.16
CA GLU A 240 -13.53 4.60 -2.24
C GLU A 240 -12.39 4.10 -3.13
N LYS A 241 -12.10 4.80 -4.23
CA LYS A 241 -11.00 4.48 -5.13
C LYS A 241 -9.65 4.65 -4.44
N GLU A 242 -9.35 5.86 -3.97
CA GLU A 242 -8.02 6.15 -3.40
C GLU A 242 -7.78 5.39 -2.10
N LEU A 243 -8.80 5.25 -1.25
CA LEU A 243 -8.71 4.43 -0.05
C LEU A 243 -8.49 2.96 -0.40
N GLY A 244 -9.14 2.45 -1.44
CA GLY A 244 -8.90 1.09 -1.90
C GLY A 244 -7.48 0.87 -2.42
N GLU A 245 -6.92 1.88 -3.09
CA GLU A 245 -5.52 1.86 -3.52
C GLU A 245 -4.54 1.92 -2.34
N ILE A 246 -4.84 2.72 -1.30
CA ILE A 246 -4.04 2.81 -0.07
C ILE A 246 -4.07 1.49 0.70
N LEU A 247 -5.26 0.89 0.87
CA LEU A 247 -5.43 -0.36 1.60
C LEU A 247 -4.96 -1.58 0.80
N GLY A 248 -4.89 -1.47 -0.53
CA GLY A 248 -4.64 -2.60 -1.42
C GLY A 248 -5.82 -3.57 -1.56
N GLU A 249 -6.97 -3.23 -0.99
CA GLU A 249 -8.21 -4.01 -1.05
C GLU A 249 -9.42 -3.09 -1.11
N LYS A 250 -10.59 -3.63 -1.46
CA LYS A 250 -11.82 -2.83 -1.47
C LYS A 250 -12.18 -2.38 -0.05
N PRO A 251 -12.43 -1.07 0.19
CA PRO A 251 -12.77 -0.59 1.52
C PRO A 251 -14.03 -1.27 2.07
N ASN A 252 -13.94 -1.70 3.32
CA ASN A 252 -15.03 -2.31 4.08
C ASN A 252 -15.52 -1.33 5.16
N PRO A 253 -16.67 -1.58 5.81
CA PRO A 253 -17.21 -0.64 6.81
C PRO A 253 -16.24 -0.28 7.95
N GLY A 254 -15.32 -1.16 8.32
CA GLY A 254 -14.34 -0.91 9.38
C GLY A 254 -13.11 -0.13 8.94
N THR A 255 -12.82 -0.07 7.64
CA THR A 255 -11.68 0.67 7.07
C THR A 255 -12.10 1.99 6.41
N ARG A 256 -13.41 2.21 6.24
CA ARG A 256 -13.97 3.47 5.72
C ARG A 256 -13.83 4.62 6.71
N PRO A 257 -13.85 5.88 6.21
CA PRO A 257 -13.91 7.03 7.08
C PRO A 257 -15.17 7.00 7.96
N ASP A 258 -15.01 7.38 9.22
CA ASP A 258 -16.12 7.75 10.10
C ASP A 258 -16.69 9.09 9.63
N TRP A 259 -17.81 9.01 8.90
CA TRP A 259 -18.49 10.18 8.37
C TRP A 259 -19.09 11.08 9.45
N GLY A 260 -19.30 10.57 10.68
CA GLY A 260 -19.65 11.41 11.83
C GLY A 260 -18.49 12.31 12.22
N THR A 261 -17.30 11.73 12.37
CA THR A 261 -16.06 12.48 12.68
C THR A 261 -15.73 13.51 11.60
N VAL A 262 -15.88 13.16 10.31
CA VAL A 262 -15.69 14.11 9.20
C VAL A 262 -16.66 15.28 9.29
N LEU A 263 -17.93 15.03 9.63
CA LEU A 263 -18.93 16.08 9.77
C LEU A 263 -18.63 16.98 10.97
N ASP A 264 -18.19 16.40 12.09
CA ASP A 264 -17.81 17.15 13.29
C ASP A 264 -16.55 18.00 13.05
N PHE A 265 -15.58 17.48 12.30
CA PHE A 265 -14.43 18.25 11.82
C PHE A 265 -14.87 19.43 10.95
N ALA A 266 -15.80 19.23 10.01
CA ALA A 266 -16.32 20.33 9.18
C ALA A 266 -17.05 21.38 10.05
N ARG A 267 -17.83 20.94 11.06
CA ARG A 267 -18.51 21.84 12.01
C ARG A 267 -17.53 22.67 12.81
N SER A 268 -16.42 22.08 13.26
CA SER A 268 -15.39 22.83 13.99
C SER A 268 -14.74 23.93 13.14
N GLN A 269 -14.79 23.84 11.82
CA GLN A 269 -14.26 24.88 10.92
C GLN A 269 -15.20 26.09 10.75
N THR A 270 -16.44 26.02 11.21
CA THR A 270 -17.44 27.08 11.01
C THR A 270 -17.28 28.27 11.97
N ASN A 271 -16.56 28.08 13.08
CA ASN A 271 -16.40 29.05 14.18
C ASN A 271 -17.72 29.66 14.72
N SER A 272 -18.88 29.05 14.42
CA SER A 272 -20.19 29.48 14.92
C SER A 272 -20.77 28.41 15.85
N ALA A 273 -21.30 28.84 16.99
CA ALA A 273 -22.00 27.95 17.92
C ALA A 273 -23.26 27.32 17.31
N ASP A 274 -23.82 27.96 16.27
CA ASP A 274 -25.00 27.54 15.51
C ASP A 274 -24.66 27.18 14.04
N GLY A 275 -23.38 27.05 13.70
CA GLY A 275 -22.90 26.86 12.32
C GLY A 275 -23.36 25.55 11.70
N GLU A 276 -24.47 25.59 10.94
CA GLU A 276 -24.98 24.43 10.23
C GLU A 276 -24.10 24.09 9.01
N VAL A 277 -23.54 22.88 8.99
CA VAL A 277 -22.83 22.34 7.82
C VAL A 277 -23.84 21.69 6.88
N LYS A 278 -23.96 22.24 5.67
CA LYS A 278 -24.79 21.67 4.59
C LYS A 278 -24.00 20.58 3.88
N ALA A 279 -24.15 19.34 4.36
CA ALA A 279 -23.37 18.21 3.89
C ALA A 279 -24.08 17.41 2.77
N LEU A 280 -23.38 17.18 1.66
CA LEU A 280 -23.84 16.42 0.50
C LEU A 280 -22.87 15.28 0.18
N PHE A 281 -23.39 14.06 0.08
CA PHE A 281 -22.64 12.86 -0.30
C PHE A 281 -23.07 12.34 -1.66
N VAL A 282 -22.17 12.41 -2.65
CA VAL A 282 -22.42 11.97 -4.03
C VAL A 282 -21.81 10.59 -4.25
N HIS A 283 -22.58 9.66 -4.82
CA HIS A 283 -22.15 8.27 -5.02
C HIS A 283 -22.80 7.63 -6.25
N ILE A 284 -22.23 6.53 -6.75
CA ILE A 284 -22.79 5.78 -7.88
C ILE A 284 -24.06 5.02 -7.46
N ALA A 285 -25.09 5.06 -8.32
CA ALA A 285 -26.29 4.25 -8.21
C ALA A 285 -26.12 2.83 -8.81
N PRO A 286 -26.80 1.80 -8.27
CA PRO A 286 -27.60 1.83 -7.05
C PRO A 286 -26.70 1.73 -5.81
N GLY A 287 -26.71 2.76 -4.96
CA GLY A 287 -26.01 2.69 -3.68
C GLY A 287 -26.64 1.68 -2.72
N HIS A 288 -25.95 1.36 -1.64
CA HIS A 288 -26.48 0.49 -0.58
C HIS A 288 -27.54 1.23 0.25
N ALA A 289 -28.76 0.68 0.39
CA ALA A 289 -29.87 1.37 1.04
C ALA A 289 -29.62 1.67 2.53
N GLY A 290 -28.98 0.75 3.25
CA GLY A 290 -28.58 0.95 4.65
C GLY A 290 -27.56 2.07 4.82
N PHE A 291 -26.60 2.17 3.89
CA PHE A 291 -25.59 3.23 3.90
C PHE A 291 -26.21 4.63 3.69
N ARG A 292 -27.12 4.77 2.72
CA ARG A 292 -27.84 6.05 2.51
C ARG A 292 -28.65 6.47 3.73
N ARG A 293 -29.25 5.52 4.43
CA ARG A 293 -30.00 5.79 5.67
C ARG A 293 -29.07 6.27 6.78
N ALA A 294 -27.94 5.59 6.97
CA ALA A 294 -26.93 5.99 7.95
C ALA A 294 -26.40 7.41 7.69
N LEU A 295 -26.09 7.75 6.43
CA LEU A 295 -25.69 9.11 6.04
C LEU A 295 -26.78 10.14 6.39
N LYS A 296 -28.04 9.85 6.11
CA LYS A 296 -29.15 10.75 6.44
C LYS A 296 -29.31 10.92 7.95
N ASP A 297 -29.19 9.85 8.72
CA ASP A 297 -29.29 9.87 10.18
C ASP A 297 -28.15 10.70 10.81
N LEU A 298 -26.97 10.72 10.18
CA LEU A 298 -25.84 11.60 10.56
C LEU A 298 -26.02 13.07 10.16
N GLY A 299 -26.91 13.38 9.22
CA GLY A 299 -27.17 14.73 8.71
C GLY A 299 -26.67 15.02 7.30
N TYR A 300 -26.21 14.01 6.55
CA TYR A 300 -25.86 14.16 5.13
C TYR A 300 -27.09 14.06 4.24
N THR A 301 -27.15 14.94 3.23
CA THR A 301 -27.96 14.70 2.03
C THR A 301 -27.22 13.70 1.15
N SER A 302 -27.92 12.69 0.62
CA SER A 302 -27.31 11.66 -0.23
C SER A 302 -27.85 11.74 -1.66
N SER A 303 -26.96 11.91 -2.64
CA SER A 303 -27.29 12.03 -4.06
C SER A 303 -26.69 10.87 -4.87
N PRO A 304 -27.54 9.93 -5.36
CA PRO A 304 -27.09 8.87 -6.25
C PRO A 304 -27.00 9.36 -7.71
N VAL A 305 -25.85 9.14 -8.36
CA VAL A 305 -25.60 9.43 -9.78
C VAL A 305 -25.60 8.13 -10.57
N ARG A 306 -26.37 8.08 -11.66
CA ARG A 306 -26.42 6.90 -12.52
C ARG A 306 -25.22 6.86 -13.46
N LEU A 307 -24.69 5.66 -13.65
CA LEU A 307 -23.70 5.43 -14.70
C LEU A 307 -24.37 5.52 -16.07
N ASP A 308 -23.57 5.92 -17.05
CA ASP A 308 -23.91 5.79 -18.46
C ASP A 308 -23.36 4.45 -18.94
N ASP A 309 -24.25 3.49 -19.24
CA ASP A 309 -23.87 2.13 -19.68
C ASP A 309 -23.08 2.16 -21.00
N THR A 310 -23.11 3.27 -21.75
CA THR A 310 -22.36 3.44 -22.99
C THR A 310 -20.93 3.98 -22.79
N GLN A 311 -20.63 4.52 -21.61
CA GLN A 311 -19.33 5.10 -21.26
C GLN A 311 -18.91 4.71 -19.82
N PRO A 312 -18.55 3.44 -19.59
CA PRO A 312 -18.27 2.93 -18.24
C PRO A 312 -17.08 3.60 -17.56
N MET A 313 -16.16 4.19 -18.32
CA MET A 313 -14.98 4.88 -17.79
C MET A 313 -15.24 6.34 -17.38
N ARG A 314 -16.42 6.89 -17.66
CA ARG A 314 -16.73 8.30 -17.38
C ARG A 314 -16.75 8.58 -15.87
N PRO A 315 -16.11 9.66 -15.38
CA PRO A 315 -16.11 10.02 -13.97
C PRO A 315 -17.39 10.77 -13.58
N VAL A 316 -18.55 10.13 -13.77
CA VAL A 316 -19.88 10.77 -13.64
C VAL A 316 -20.15 11.46 -12.30
N VAL A 317 -19.53 10.98 -11.21
CA VAL A 317 -19.67 11.57 -9.87
C VAL A 317 -18.88 12.89 -9.79
N GLU A 318 -17.64 12.89 -10.25
CA GLU A 318 -16.80 14.08 -10.33
C GLU A 318 -17.46 15.13 -11.24
N GLU A 319 -17.94 14.73 -12.42
CA GLU A 319 -18.62 15.65 -13.34
C GLU A 319 -19.88 16.28 -12.73
N PHE A 320 -20.66 15.50 -11.96
CA PHE A 320 -21.81 16.01 -11.24
C PHE A 320 -21.39 17.05 -10.19
N ILE A 321 -20.32 16.78 -9.44
CA ILE A 321 -19.77 17.71 -8.45
C ILE A 321 -19.24 18.98 -9.14
N CYS A 322 -18.49 18.86 -10.23
CA CYS A 322 -18.04 20.02 -11.01
C CYS A 322 -19.23 20.87 -11.50
N GLY A 323 -20.31 20.23 -11.96
CA GLY A 323 -21.55 20.91 -12.31
C GLY A 323 -22.20 21.64 -11.13
N LEU A 324 -22.18 21.04 -9.93
CA LEU A 324 -22.65 21.70 -8.69
C LEU A 324 -21.77 22.90 -8.32
N LEU A 325 -20.45 22.79 -8.39
CA LEU A 325 -19.51 23.88 -8.11
C LEU A 325 -19.68 25.05 -9.09
N GLY A 326 -20.07 24.76 -10.34
CA GLY A 326 -20.45 25.75 -11.34
C GLY A 326 -21.80 26.45 -11.13
N ALA A 327 -22.57 26.07 -10.11
CA ALA A 327 -23.90 26.63 -9.89
C ALA A 327 -23.89 28.13 -9.56
N ARG A 328 -24.99 28.82 -9.90
CA ARG A 328 -25.18 30.26 -9.66
C ARG A 328 -24.92 30.69 -8.22
N LEU A 329 -25.16 29.81 -7.25
CA LEU A 329 -24.91 30.06 -5.83
C LEU A 329 -23.43 30.38 -5.60
N PHE A 330 -22.55 29.46 -6.03
CA PHE A 330 -21.11 29.61 -5.88
C PHE A 330 -20.54 30.65 -6.84
N ARG A 331 -21.18 30.93 -7.97
CA ARG A 331 -20.81 32.01 -8.90
C ARG A 331 -21.25 33.41 -8.46
N GLY A 332 -22.12 33.53 -7.46
CA GLY A 332 -22.56 34.82 -6.90
C GLY A 332 -23.69 35.47 -7.67
N GLU A 333 -24.23 34.74 -8.63
CA GLU A 333 -25.35 35.14 -9.47
C GLU A 333 -26.70 34.92 -8.77
N SER A 334 -26.69 34.35 -7.55
CA SER A 334 -27.89 34.06 -6.75
C SER A 334 -28.28 35.18 -5.79
N GLY A 335 -27.44 36.22 -5.64
CA GLY A 335 -27.69 37.33 -4.70
C GLY A 335 -27.56 36.98 -3.22
N VAL A 336 -27.01 35.79 -2.89
CA VAL A 336 -26.69 35.37 -1.52
C VAL A 336 -25.33 35.94 -1.14
N ASP A 337 -25.31 36.76 -0.09
CA ASP A 337 -24.12 37.36 0.50
C ASP A 337 -24.24 37.24 2.04
N PRO A 338 -23.20 36.79 2.78
CA PRO A 338 -21.87 36.40 2.30
C PRO A 338 -21.84 35.12 1.44
N ALA A 339 -20.90 35.05 0.49
CA ALA A 339 -20.60 33.82 -0.25
C ALA A 339 -20.22 32.68 0.70
N PRO A 340 -20.70 31.44 0.48
CA PRO A 340 -20.48 30.33 1.40
C PRO A 340 -19.05 29.81 1.37
N ASP A 341 -18.56 29.33 2.51
CA ASP A 341 -17.34 28.52 2.59
C ASP A 341 -17.61 27.13 2.00
N ILE A 342 -16.60 26.55 1.34
CA ILE A 342 -16.74 25.27 0.64
C ILE A 342 -15.60 24.34 1.04
N MET A 343 -15.94 23.14 1.49
CA MET A 343 -15.04 22.02 1.67
C MET A 343 -15.48 20.89 0.74
N VAL A 344 -14.57 20.42 -0.11
CA VAL A 344 -14.81 19.30 -1.01
C VAL A 344 -13.92 18.13 -0.61
N ILE A 345 -14.50 16.93 -0.56
CA ILE A 345 -13.76 15.69 -0.35
C ILE A 345 -13.60 14.97 -1.68
N GLY A 346 -12.36 14.86 -2.17
CA GLY A 346 -12.02 14.19 -3.43
C GLY A 346 -10.60 14.54 -3.92
N HIS A 347 -10.18 13.86 -4.99
CA HIS A 347 -8.79 13.91 -5.48
C HIS A 347 -8.63 14.26 -6.96
N GLY A 348 -9.73 14.32 -7.72
CA GLY A 348 -9.67 14.49 -9.17
C GLY A 348 -9.29 15.91 -9.59
N GLN A 349 -8.45 16.03 -10.62
CA GLN A 349 -7.94 17.34 -11.08
C GLN A 349 -9.06 18.26 -11.59
N ALA A 350 -10.07 17.72 -12.28
CA ALA A 350 -11.17 18.53 -12.81
C ALA A 350 -12.00 19.17 -11.69
N MET A 351 -12.10 18.50 -10.55
CA MET A 351 -12.74 19.04 -9.36
C MET A 351 -11.96 20.24 -8.76
N PHE A 352 -10.62 20.16 -8.72
CA PHE A 352 -9.77 21.27 -8.27
C PHE A 352 -9.85 22.46 -9.23
N ASP A 353 -9.86 22.21 -10.54
CA ASP A 353 -10.08 23.24 -11.56
C ASP A 353 -11.43 23.94 -11.34
N ALA A 354 -12.51 23.17 -11.16
CA ALA A 354 -13.84 23.70 -10.90
C ALA A 354 -13.92 24.52 -9.60
N LEU A 355 -13.23 24.09 -8.54
CA LEU A 355 -13.16 24.82 -7.27
C LEU A 355 -12.37 26.13 -7.42
N SER A 356 -11.28 26.11 -8.19
CA SER A 356 -10.43 27.27 -8.48
C SER A 356 -11.16 28.34 -9.30
N ASP A 357 -12.03 27.91 -10.22
CA ASP A 357 -12.86 28.77 -11.09
C ASP A 357 -13.96 29.55 -10.35
N ILE A 358 -14.19 29.26 -9.07
CA ILE A 358 -15.18 29.97 -8.25
C ILE A 358 -14.68 31.40 -7.98
N PRO A 359 -15.44 32.47 -8.32
CA PRO A 359 -14.98 33.85 -8.10
C PRO A 359 -14.67 34.14 -6.63
N ASN A 360 -13.53 34.80 -6.37
CA ASN A 360 -13.16 35.20 -5.02
C ASN A 360 -14.04 36.34 -4.50
N ARG A 361 -14.85 36.04 -3.49
CA ARG A 361 -15.73 36.94 -2.72
C ARG A 361 -15.46 36.81 -1.21
N GLY A 362 -14.22 36.47 -0.85
CA GLY A 362 -13.80 36.31 0.53
C GLY A 362 -14.20 34.97 1.17
N GLN A 363 -14.83 34.07 0.44
CA GLN A 363 -15.10 32.71 0.90
C GLN A 363 -13.85 31.85 0.90
N ARG A 364 -13.77 30.96 1.88
CA ARG A 364 -12.70 29.98 2.01
C ARG A 364 -13.02 28.74 1.17
N LEU A 365 -11.99 28.18 0.53
CA LEU A 365 -12.09 26.96 -0.27
C LEU A 365 -11.11 25.92 0.29
N CYS A 366 -11.60 24.71 0.58
CA CYS A 366 -10.81 23.59 1.06
C CYS A 366 -11.06 22.33 0.24
N ALA A 367 -9.99 21.58 0.00
CA ALA A 367 -10.05 20.17 -0.36
C ALA A 367 -9.59 19.31 0.82
N LEU A 368 -10.34 18.25 1.14
CA LEU A 368 -10.04 17.29 2.20
C LEU A 368 -9.94 15.87 1.60
N GLY A 369 -8.92 15.11 1.97
CA GLY A 369 -8.62 13.81 1.35
C GLY A 369 -7.20 13.37 1.69
N PHE A 370 -6.56 12.63 0.79
CA PHE A 370 -5.17 12.20 0.94
C PHE A 370 -4.27 13.16 0.15
N PRO A 371 -3.53 14.07 0.79
CA PRO A 371 -2.78 15.14 0.10
C PRO A 371 -1.79 14.60 -0.94
N GLU A 372 -1.18 13.45 -0.71
CA GLU A 372 -0.29 12.76 -1.64
C GLU A 372 -0.98 12.23 -2.91
N ARG A 373 -2.32 12.19 -2.91
CA ARG A 373 -3.16 11.82 -4.06
C ARG A 373 -3.89 13.03 -4.67
N MET A 374 -3.75 14.22 -4.08
CA MET A 374 -4.30 15.45 -4.62
C MET A 374 -3.34 16.11 -5.61
N PRO A 375 -3.84 17.00 -6.48
CA PRO A 375 -2.98 17.86 -7.27
C PRO A 375 -2.07 18.73 -6.39
N LEU A 376 -0.86 19.02 -6.88
CA LEU A 376 0.14 19.82 -6.19
C LEU A 376 -0.43 21.15 -5.68
N VAL A 377 -0.19 21.47 -4.40
CA VAL A 377 -0.71 22.65 -3.71
C VAL A 377 -0.34 23.94 -4.45
N GLU A 378 0.85 24.01 -5.05
CA GLU A 378 1.34 25.16 -5.81
C GLU A 378 0.50 25.47 -7.04
N SER A 379 -0.20 24.46 -7.59
CA SER A 379 -1.10 24.64 -8.72
C SER A 379 -2.41 25.31 -8.32
N TYR A 380 -2.77 25.26 -7.02
CA TYR A 380 -4.04 25.73 -6.50
C TYR A 380 -3.88 26.54 -5.21
N PRO A 381 -3.18 27.69 -5.23
CA PRO A 381 -2.79 28.43 -4.03
C PRO A 381 -3.97 29.02 -3.23
N ARG A 382 -5.19 29.02 -3.78
CA ARG A 382 -6.42 29.47 -3.09
C ARG A 382 -7.18 28.32 -2.41
N ILE A 383 -6.84 27.07 -2.73
CA ILE A 383 -7.50 25.89 -2.18
C ILE A 383 -6.62 25.35 -1.06
N GLU A 384 -7.12 25.41 0.17
CA GLU A 384 -6.43 24.80 1.30
C GLU A 384 -6.60 23.28 1.25
N GLN A 385 -5.49 22.54 1.29
CA GLN A 385 -5.51 21.08 1.24
C GLN A 385 -5.26 20.48 2.63
N LEU A 386 -6.27 19.78 3.14
CA LEU A 386 -6.27 19.14 4.45
C LEU A 386 -6.30 17.62 4.31
N ASP A 387 -5.76 16.95 5.31
CA ASP A 387 -5.62 15.50 5.37
C ASP A 387 -6.81 14.84 6.08
N LEU A 388 -7.48 13.93 5.40
CA LEU A 388 -8.65 13.21 5.91
C LEU A 388 -8.32 12.33 7.13
N GLU A 389 -7.11 11.82 7.22
CA GLU A 389 -6.66 11.02 8.36
C GLU A 389 -6.00 11.88 9.44
N ARG A 390 -5.05 12.74 9.10
CA ARG A 390 -4.28 13.48 10.10
C ARG A 390 -5.01 14.69 10.66
N ASP A 391 -5.69 15.44 9.79
CA ASP A 391 -6.38 16.67 10.18
C ASP A 391 -7.81 16.38 10.63
N ALA A 392 -8.56 15.58 9.86
CA ALA A 392 -9.93 15.22 10.21
C ALA A 392 -10.08 14.00 11.13
N GLN A 393 -9.00 13.22 11.35
CA GLN A 393 -9.03 12.04 12.23
C GLN A 393 -10.15 11.05 11.92
N ALA A 394 -10.47 10.90 10.63
CA ALA A 394 -11.65 10.16 10.21
C ALA A 394 -11.50 8.63 10.30
N PHE A 395 -10.38 8.09 10.77
CA PHE A 395 -10.12 6.65 10.79
C PHE A 395 -9.83 6.16 12.21
N GLY A 396 -10.34 4.98 12.55
CA GLY A 396 -10.11 4.35 13.85
C GLY A 396 -8.74 3.69 14.01
N ALA A 397 -7.97 3.61 12.92
CA ALA A 397 -6.60 3.10 12.89
C ALA A 397 -5.80 3.89 11.86
N GLU A 398 -4.48 3.96 12.05
CA GLU A 398 -3.56 4.58 11.10
C GLU A 398 -3.60 3.80 9.78
N LEU A 399 -3.81 4.53 8.69
CA LEU A 399 -3.78 3.99 7.35
C LEU A 399 -2.32 3.71 6.96
N PRO A 400 -2.08 2.69 6.11
CA PRO A 400 -0.75 2.36 5.62
C PRO A 400 -0.30 3.37 4.54
N ARG A 401 -0.17 4.64 4.91
CA ARG A 401 0.22 5.76 4.05
C ARG A 401 1.65 6.16 4.34
N GLU A 402 2.48 6.26 3.30
CA GLU A 402 3.78 6.92 3.43
C GLU A 402 3.58 8.41 3.18
N PHE A 403 3.76 9.20 4.25
CA PHE A 403 3.82 10.65 4.16
C PHE A 403 5.26 11.04 3.84
N GLY A 404 5.46 11.87 2.80
CA GLY A 404 6.77 12.49 2.58
C GLY A 404 7.22 13.19 3.87
N VAL A 405 8.50 13.06 4.21
CA VAL A 405 9.03 13.80 5.36
C VAL A 405 9.09 15.27 4.96
N ASP A 406 8.41 16.11 5.74
CA ASP A 406 8.53 17.56 5.60
C ASP A 406 9.97 17.93 5.93
N VAL A 407 10.74 18.32 4.92
CA VAL A 407 12.16 18.68 5.06
C VAL A 407 12.31 19.87 6.02
N ASP A 408 11.30 20.72 6.12
CA ASP A 408 11.33 21.90 6.98
C ASP A 408 11.05 21.54 8.46
N ASN A 409 10.57 20.33 8.74
CA ASN A 409 10.26 19.82 10.08
C ASN A 409 10.87 18.42 10.35
N PHE A 410 11.95 18.11 9.64
CA PHE A 410 12.68 16.84 9.66
C PHE A 410 13.51 16.66 10.94
N ASP A 411 13.28 15.58 11.68
CA ASP A 411 14.17 15.13 12.76
C ASP A 411 15.00 13.91 12.28
N PRO A 412 16.30 14.08 12.01
CA PRO A 412 17.16 12.99 11.55
C PRO A 412 17.31 11.87 12.58
N ASP A 413 17.28 12.18 13.88
CA ASP A 413 17.48 11.18 14.92
C ASP A 413 16.22 10.30 15.07
N GLU A 414 15.02 10.88 14.89
CA GLU A 414 13.76 10.14 14.84
C GLU A 414 13.71 9.20 13.61
N GLU A 415 14.12 9.66 12.43
CA GLU A 415 14.15 8.80 11.22
C GLU A 415 15.22 7.71 11.29
N LEU A 416 16.38 7.99 11.89
CA LEU A 416 17.43 6.98 12.12
C LEU A 416 17.01 5.95 13.18
N SER A 417 16.22 6.33 14.18
CA SER A 417 15.72 5.39 15.20
C SER A 417 14.82 4.30 14.64
N LYS A 418 14.15 4.56 13.50
CA LYS A 418 13.33 3.55 12.80
C LYS A 418 14.16 2.46 12.11
N LEU A 419 15.48 2.63 12.05
CA LEU A 419 16.41 1.65 11.50
C LEU A 419 16.91 0.65 12.55
N PHE A 420 16.56 0.80 13.83
CA PHE A 420 17.11 0.01 14.94
C PHE A 420 16.04 -0.59 15.86
#